data_AF-A0A8J3Q212-F1
#
_entry.id   AF-A0A8J3Q212-F1
#
_cell.length_a   1.000
_cell.length_b   1.000
_cell.length_c   1.000
_cell.angle_alpha   90.00
_cell.angle_beta   90.00
_cell.angle_gamma   90.00
#
_symmetry.space_group_name_H-M   'P 1'
#
loop_
_entity.id
_entity.type
_entity.pdbx_description
1 polymer ?
#
loop_
_entity_poly.entity_id
_entity_poly.type
_entity_poly.pdbx_seq_one_letter_code
_entity_poly.pdbx_strand_id
1 'polypeptide(L)'
;MTFPVTAESPTSLLGIPLIAADEPIIRSGRTGKIERNAALTLLRRTKQGVAECYVLEMLEKSRNGIEIHTGQGFNVGKPCYGYIAEKIKHPVPAKRAQGKHKTKLTPDPIRWRTVPQIFDLRLKDVLSYRAIAGYLNQDLETWPPPQPVDPERAVGRWTPGAVREILVNPKYTGFMVWNRRATKDKRHPGKNNPKDQWVISGVPTHPARVNVAPSAPRRNSWQDA
;
A
#
# COMPACT_ATOMS: atom_id res chain seq x y z
N MET A 1 -7.43 -12.46 28.51
CA MET A 1 -6.01 -12.08 28.50
C MET A 1 -5.88 -10.75 29.21
N THR A 2 -5.36 -10.80 30.44
CA THR A 2 -5.07 -9.65 31.29
C THR A 2 -3.79 -8.97 30.79
N PHE A 3 -3.89 -7.71 30.37
CA PHE A 3 -2.70 -6.87 30.13
C PHE A 3 -2.22 -6.34 31.50
N PRO A 4 -1.05 -6.74 32.02
CA PRO A 4 -0.53 -6.08 33.21
C PRO A 4 0.05 -4.73 32.76
N VAL A 5 -0.71 -3.66 32.95
CA VAL A 5 -0.24 -2.28 32.78
C VAL A 5 0.53 -1.86 34.04
N THR A 6 1.64 -2.53 34.31
CA THR A 6 2.52 -2.17 35.43
C THR A 6 3.99 -2.29 35.03
N ALA A 7 4.34 -1.78 33.86
CA ALA A 7 5.70 -1.31 33.64
C ALA A 7 5.79 0.10 34.24
N GLU A 8 6.21 0.19 35.50
CA GLU A 8 6.79 1.43 36.01
C GLU A 8 7.97 1.81 35.10
N SER A 9 8.13 3.11 34.80
CA SER A 9 9.28 3.50 33.98
C SER A 9 10.56 3.17 34.75
N PRO A 10 11.63 2.67 34.11
CA PRO A 10 12.88 2.34 34.81
C PRO A 10 13.45 3.54 35.59
N THR A 11 13.14 4.75 35.16
CA THR A 11 13.43 6.00 35.88
C THR A 11 12.63 6.18 37.18
N SER A 12 11.35 5.77 37.25
CA SER A 12 10.57 5.90 38.49
C SER A 12 11.08 4.95 39.57
N LEU A 13 11.51 3.74 39.18
CA LEU A 13 12.16 2.76 40.05
C LEU A 13 13.47 3.30 40.63
N LEU A 14 14.21 4.10 39.86
CA LEU A 14 15.49 4.72 40.27
C LEU A 14 15.34 6.03 41.03
N GLY A 15 14.13 6.46 41.42
CA GLY A 15 13.97 7.73 42.13
C GLY A 15 13.93 8.99 41.26
N ILE A 16 14.03 8.85 39.93
CA ILE A 16 14.14 9.97 39.00
C ILE A 16 12.72 10.42 38.58
N PRO A 17 12.34 11.69 38.83
CA PRO A 17 11.03 12.20 38.44
C PRO A 17 10.91 12.32 36.92
N LEU A 18 9.81 11.81 36.36
CA LEU A 18 9.46 12.00 34.95
C LEU A 18 8.65 13.29 34.80
N ILE A 19 9.15 14.23 34.01
CA ILE A 19 8.53 15.53 33.75
C ILE A 19 8.01 15.54 32.30
N ALA A 20 6.79 16.01 32.10
CA ALA A 20 6.20 16.25 30.78
C ALA A 20 5.91 17.75 30.62
N ALA A 21 6.16 18.30 29.43
CA ALA A 21 6.07 19.75 29.18
C ALA A 21 4.63 20.29 29.24
N ASP A 22 3.64 19.43 29.06
CA ASP A 22 2.21 19.74 29.04
C ASP A 22 1.51 19.49 30.40
N GLU A 23 2.29 19.38 31.48
CA GLU A 23 1.80 19.08 32.82
C GLU A 23 2.37 20.03 33.89
N PRO A 24 1.59 20.34 34.95
CA PRO A 24 2.08 21.17 36.05
C PRO A 24 3.20 20.46 36.82
N ILE A 25 4.29 21.18 37.10
CA ILE A 25 5.39 20.70 37.93
C ILE A 25 5.03 20.92 39.40
N ILE A 26 4.61 19.84 40.08
CA ILE A 26 4.28 19.88 41.50
C ILE A 26 5.56 19.62 42.32
N ARG A 27 5.94 20.58 43.17
CA ARG A 27 7.12 20.49 44.06
C ARG A 27 6.67 20.40 45.52
N SER A 28 7.31 19.53 46.30
CA SER A 28 7.05 19.47 47.76
C SER A 28 7.57 20.74 48.44
N GLY A 29 6.73 21.36 49.27
CA GLY A 29 7.02 22.67 49.89
C GLY A 29 8.23 22.71 50.84
N ARG A 30 8.71 21.55 51.34
CA ARG A 30 9.83 21.46 52.29
C ARG A 30 11.19 21.12 51.68
N THR A 31 11.24 20.45 50.53
CA THR A 31 12.52 19.96 49.95
C THR A 31 12.74 20.38 48.50
N GLY A 32 11.76 21.02 47.85
CA GLY A 32 11.83 21.38 46.43
C GLY A 32 11.85 20.18 45.48
N LYS A 33 11.80 18.94 45.98
CA LYS A 33 11.72 17.72 45.18
C LYS A 33 10.39 17.66 44.43
N ILE A 34 10.46 17.24 43.17
CA ILE A 34 9.27 17.00 42.33
C ILE A 34 8.53 15.80 42.90
N GLU A 35 7.26 15.99 43.23
CA GLU A 35 6.44 14.94 43.81
C GLU A 35 5.95 13.97 42.74
N ARG A 36 5.99 12.66 43.05
CA ARG A 36 5.36 11.65 42.22
C ARG A 36 3.86 11.71 42.43
N ASN A 37 3.11 12.14 41.42
CA ASN A 37 1.66 12.20 41.47
C ASN A 37 1.06 11.08 40.60
N ALA A 38 0.35 10.15 41.24
CA ALA A 38 -0.32 9.04 40.56
C ALA A 38 -1.36 9.53 39.54
N ALA A 39 -2.06 10.63 39.82
CA ALA A 39 -3.03 11.22 38.90
C ALA A 39 -2.38 11.79 37.64
N LEU A 40 -1.19 12.43 37.75
CA LEU A 40 -0.43 12.88 36.58
C LEU A 40 0.07 11.70 35.75
N THR A 41 0.51 10.62 36.40
CA THR A 41 0.94 9.40 35.69
C THR A 41 -0.22 8.75 34.92
N LEU A 42 -1.42 8.71 35.53
CA LEU A 42 -2.64 8.26 34.87
C LEU A 42 -3.00 9.16 33.67
N LEU A 43 -2.96 10.48 33.85
CA LEU A 43 -3.25 11.45 32.79
C LEU A 43 -2.34 11.24 31.57
N ARG A 44 -1.03 11.03 31.76
CA ARG A 44 -0.10 10.71 30.67
C ARG A 44 -0.50 9.48 29.89
N ARG A 45 -0.76 8.37 30.60
CA ARG A 45 -1.11 7.11 29.97
C ARG A 45 -2.44 7.22 29.21
N THR A 46 -3.40 7.97 29.76
CA THR A 46 -4.64 8.28 29.05
C THR A 46 -4.38 9.09 27.79
N LYS A 47 -3.57 10.16 27.86
CA LYS A 47 -3.20 10.97 26.68
C LYS A 47 -2.48 10.13 25.62
N GLN A 48 -1.53 9.28 26.04
CA GLN A 48 -0.81 8.35 25.16
C GLN A 48 -1.77 7.36 24.50
N GLY A 49 -2.65 6.73 25.29
CA GLY A 49 -3.65 5.79 24.78
C GLY A 49 -4.61 6.44 23.79
N VAL A 50 -5.11 7.65 24.07
CA VAL A 50 -5.96 8.41 23.15
C VAL A 50 -5.22 8.75 21.86
N ALA A 51 -3.96 9.18 21.95
CA ALA A 51 -3.14 9.49 20.78
C ALA A 51 -2.88 8.25 19.91
N GLU A 52 -2.55 7.11 20.53
CA GLU A 52 -2.36 5.84 19.83
C GLU A 52 -3.66 5.35 19.16
N CYS A 53 -4.78 5.40 19.87
CA CYS A 53 -6.11 5.08 19.32
C CYS A 53 -6.44 5.95 18.11
N TYR A 54 -6.18 7.27 18.19
CA TYR A 54 -6.41 8.17 17.06
C TYR A 54 -5.56 7.82 15.83
N VAL A 55 -4.29 7.46 16.04
CA VAL A 55 -3.41 7.01 14.94
C VAL A 55 -3.95 5.73 14.29
N LEU A 56 -4.40 4.76 15.10
CA LEU A 56 -4.97 3.51 14.59
C LEU A 56 -6.26 3.78 13.78
N GLU A 57 -7.15 4.62 14.30
CA GLU A 57 -8.37 5.03 13.62
C GLU A 57 -8.08 5.72 12.28
N MET A 58 -7.08 6.61 12.24
CA MET A 58 -6.65 7.27 11.00
C MET A 58 -6.11 6.28 9.97
N LEU A 59 -5.33 5.29 10.41
CA LEU A 59 -4.82 4.24 9.53
C LEU A 59 -5.94 3.36 8.98
N GLU A 60 -6.93 3.03 9.79
CA GLU A 60 -8.11 2.26 9.40
C GLU A 60 -8.95 3.03 8.37
N LYS A 61 -9.33 4.28 8.67
CA LYS A 61 -10.09 5.13 7.74
C LYS A 61 -9.37 5.33 6.41
N SER A 62 -8.05 5.53 6.45
CA SER A 62 -7.22 5.64 5.25
C SER A 62 -7.24 4.35 4.42
N ARG A 63 -7.09 3.19 5.08
CA ARG A 63 -7.19 1.88 4.43
C ARG A 63 -8.57 1.68 3.81
N ASN A 64 -9.65 1.86 4.56
CA ASN A 64 -11.02 1.69 4.10
C ASN A 64 -11.31 2.56 2.86
N GLY A 65 -10.79 3.80 2.86
CA GLY A 65 -10.88 4.68 1.68
C GLY A 65 -10.20 4.10 0.44
N ILE A 66 -9.02 3.50 0.58
CA ILE A 66 -8.32 2.85 -0.55
C ILE A 66 -9.03 1.57 -1.00
N GLU A 67 -9.59 0.80 -0.07
CA GLU A 67 -10.36 -0.40 -0.38
C GLU A 67 -11.61 -0.06 -1.21
N ILE A 68 -12.37 0.96 -0.80
CA ILE A 68 -13.52 1.47 -1.55
C ILE A 68 -13.09 1.96 -2.94
N HIS A 69 -12.00 2.74 -3.03
CA HIS A 69 -11.50 3.21 -4.32
C HIS A 69 -11.10 2.07 -5.27
N THR A 70 -10.48 1.03 -4.71
CA THR A 70 -10.11 -0.18 -5.47
C THR A 70 -11.36 -0.93 -5.93
N GLY A 71 -12.35 -1.09 -5.05
CA GLY A 71 -13.63 -1.71 -5.36
C GLY A 71 -14.38 -1.00 -6.50
N GLN A 72 -14.34 0.34 -6.51
CA GLN A 72 -14.90 1.19 -7.56
C GLN A 72 -14.08 1.20 -8.87
N GLY A 73 -12.92 0.56 -8.88
CA GLY A 73 -12.08 0.43 -10.07
C GLY A 73 -11.20 1.63 -10.36
N PHE A 74 -10.98 2.53 -9.41
CA PHE A 74 -10.00 3.59 -9.56
C PHE A 74 -8.59 3.05 -9.41
N ASN A 75 -7.67 3.57 -10.22
CA ASN A 75 -6.27 3.21 -10.14
C ASN A 75 -5.67 3.72 -8.82
N VAL A 76 -5.03 2.81 -8.08
CA VAL A 76 -4.30 3.10 -6.86
C VAL A 76 -2.80 3.00 -7.13
N GLY A 77 -2.09 4.10 -6.88
CA GLY A 77 -0.65 4.20 -7.10
C GLY A 77 -0.27 4.30 -8.58
N LYS A 78 0.96 3.89 -8.89
CA LYS A 78 1.49 3.92 -10.25
C LYS A 78 0.74 2.94 -11.17
N PRO A 79 0.39 3.35 -12.41
CA PRO A 79 -0.14 2.45 -13.43
C PRO A 79 0.77 1.25 -13.70
N CYS A 80 0.17 0.10 -13.96
CA CYS A 80 0.93 -1.06 -14.43
C CYS A 80 1.39 -0.85 -15.88
N TYR A 81 2.50 -1.49 -16.24
CA TYR A 81 3.08 -1.39 -17.57
C TYR A 81 2.05 -1.74 -18.66
N GLY A 82 2.03 -0.98 -19.76
CA GLY A 82 1.03 -1.13 -20.82
C GLY A 82 -0.28 -0.36 -20.57
N TYR A 83 -0.40 0.34 -19.43
CA TYR A 83 -1.51 1.25 -19.15
C TYR A 83 -1.01 2.63 -18.73
N ILE A 84 -1.84 3.64 -18.99
CA ILE A 84 -1.71 5.01 -18.50
C ILE A 84 -2.79 5.33 -17.47
N ALA A 85 -2.51 6.28 -16.57
CA ALA A 85 -3.50 6.81 -15.64
C ALA A 85 -4.28 7.94 -16.32
N GLU A 86 -5.46 7.64 -16.82
CA GLU A 86 -6.37 8.65 -17.33
C GLU A 86 -7.04 9.38 -16.16
N LYS A 87 -6.92 10.71 -16.11
CA LYS A 87 -7.51 11.53 -15.06
C LYS A 87 -8.99 11.77 -15.37
N ILE A 88 -9.86 11.33 -14.46
CA ILE A 88 -11.29 11.59 -14.52
C ILE A 88 -11.69 12.61 -13.45
N LYS A 89 -12.75 13.38 -13.72
CA LYS A 89 -13.34 14.31 -12.76
C LYS A 89 -13.77 13.54 -11.50
N HIS A 90 -13.48 14.08 -10.32
CA HIS A 90 -13.88 13.43 -9.07
C HIS A 90 -15.41 13.33 -8.97
N PRO A 91 -16.00 12.22 -8.49
CA PRO A 91 -17.45 12.08 -8.39
C PRO A 91 -18.11 13.06 -7.39
N VAL A 92 -17.33 13.70 -6.52
CA VAL A 92 -17.82 14.54 -5.42
C VAL A 92 -17.55 16.00 -5.78
N PRO A 93 -18.58 16.87 -5.88
CA PRO A 93 -18.43 18.26 -6.29
C PRO A 93 -17.41 19.05 -5.45
N ALA A 94 -17.47 18.94 -4.12
CA ALA A 94 -16.52 19.61 -3.23
C ALA A 94 -15.06 19.22 -3.49
N LYS A 95 -14.80 17.94 -3.79
CA LYS A 95 -13.45 17.46 -4.13
C LYS A 95 -13.01 17.91 -5.52
N ARG A 96 -13.94 18.05 -6.47
CA ARG A 96 -13.66 18.66 -7.79
C ARG A 96 -13.27 20.13 -7.67
N ALA A 97 -13.98 20.89 -6.84
CA ALA A 97 -13.66 22.30 -6.57
C ALA A 97 -12.26 22.46 -5.96
N GLN A 98 -11.79 21.47 -5.20
CA GLN A 98 -10.41 21.38 -4.69
C GLN A 98 -9.38 20.93 -5.74
N GLY A 99 -9.74 20.81 -7.02
CA GLY A 99 -8.85 20.34 -8.10
C GLY A 99 -8.50 18.85 -8.06
N LYS A 100 -9.15 18.05 -7.19
CA LYS A 100 -8.87 16.62 -7.08
C LYS A 100 -9.47 15.85 -8.23
N HIS A 101 -8.77 14.82 -8.66
CA HIS A 101 -9.18 13.90 -9.72
C HIS A 101 -9.07 12.45 -9.23
N LYS A 102 -9.80 11.57 -9.90
CA LYS A 102 -9.57 10.12 -9.81
C LYS A 102 -8.82 9.69 -11.06
N THR A 103 -8.24 8.49 -11.04
CA THR A 103 -7.60 7.92 -12.22
C THR A 103 -8.19 6.55 -12.53
N LYS A 104 -8.28 6.21 -13.81
CA LYS A 104 -8.56 4.86 -14.29
C LYS A 104 -7.41 4.39 -15.17
N LEU A 105 -7.27 3.07 -15.30
CA LEU A 105 -6.28 2.48 -16.18
C LEU A 105 -6.85 2.43 -17.60
N THR A 106 -6.16 3.09 -18.52
CA THR A 106 -6.50 3.13 -19.95
C THR A 106 -5.30 2.57 -20.73
N PRO A 107 -5.49 1.85 -21.84
CA PRO A 107 -4.40 1.34 -22.67
C PRO A 107 -3.34 2.39 -23.03
N ASP A 108 -2.06 2.06 -22.84
CA ASP A 108 -0.93 2.88 -23.33
C ASP A 108 -0.72 2.60 -24.82
N PRO A 109 -0.85 3.58 -25.74
CA PRO A 109 -0.78 3.32 -27.18
C PRO A 109 0.51 2.61 -27.63
N ILE A 110 1.63 2.80 -26.92
CA ILE A 110 2.93 2.24 -27.28
C ILE A 110 3.15 0.91 -26.56
N ARG A 111 2.97 0.88 -25.24
CA ARG A 111 3.34 -0.26 -24.38
C ARG A 111 2.27 -1.35 -24.28
N TRP A 112 1.04 -1.02 -24.67
CA TRP A 112 -0.13 -1.90 -24.55
C TRP A 112 0.09 -3.24 -25.24
N ARG A 113 0.69 -3.26 -26.44
CA ARG A 113 0.92 -4.47 -27.27
C ARG A 113 1.98 -5.41 -26.72
N THR A 114 2.94 -4.90 -25.95
CA THR A 114 4.05 -5.69 -25.39
C THR A 114 3.56 -6.72 -24.36
N VAL A 115 2.48 -6.42 -23.65
CA VAL A 115 1.98 -7.29 -22.60
C VAL A 115 1.49 -8.64 -23.16
N PRO A 116 0.56 -8.69 -24.15
CA PRO A 116 0.21 -9.94 -24.82
C PRO A 116 1.42 -10.71 -25.36
N GLN A 117 2.38 -10.01 -25.97
CA GLN A 117 3.61 -10.63 -26.49
C GLN A 117 4.38 -11.37 -25.40
N ILE A 118 4.53 -10.76 -24.21
CA ILE A 118 5.19 -11.40 -23.06
C ILE A 118 4.45 -12.64 -22.59
N PHE A 119 3.12 -12.61 -22.56
CA PHE A 119 2.30 -13.77 -22.21
C PHE A 119 2.44 -14.89 -23.26
N ASP A 120 2.41 -14.55 -24.54
CA ASP A 120 2.58 -15.50 -25.64
C ASP A 120 3.95 -16.17 -25.60
N LEU A 121 5.04 -15.40 -25.47
CA LEU A 121 6.40 -15.94 -25.34
C LEU A 121 6.54 -16.87 -24.12
N ARG A 122 5.77 -16.63 -23.05
CA ARG A 122 5.80 -17.46 -21.85
C ARG A 122 4.96 -18.72 -21.97
N LEU A 123 3.80 -18.64 -22.59
CA LEU A 123 2.79 -19.72 -22.61
C LEU A 123 2.92 -20.62 -23.85
N LYS A 124 3.20 -20.03 -25.01
CA LYS A 124 3.31 -20.75 -26.29
C LYS A 124 4.75 -21.21 -26.53
N ASP A 125 5.71 -20.30 -26.40
CA ASP A 125 7.13 -20.59 -26.66
C ASP A 125 7.89 -21.10 -25.42
N VAL A 126 7.21 -21.14 -24.26
CA VAL A 126 7.72 -21.68 -22.97
C VAL A 126 9.04 -21.04 -22.53
N LEU A 127 9.30 -19.79 -22.94
CA LEU A 127 10.56 -19.12 -22.65
C LEU A 127 10.72 -18.80 -21.16
N SER A 128 11.97 -18.82 -20.69
CA SER A 128 12.32 -18.35 -19.35
C SER A 128 12.24 -16.82 -19.26
N TYR A 129 12.11 -16.26 -18.04
CA TYR A 129 12.08 -14.80 -17.86
C TYR A 129 13.33 -14.10 -18.43
N ARG A 130 14.49 -14.77 -18.38
CA ARG A 130 15.74 -14.25 -18.96
C ARG A 130 15.71 -14.27 -20.48
N ALA A 131 15.21 -15.35 -21.09
CA ALA A 131 15.08 -15.44 -22.53
C ALA A 131 14.10 -14.40 -23.09
N ILE A 132 12.95 -14.21 -22.43
CA ILE A 132 11.98 -13.16 -22.79
C ILE A 132 12.62 -11.76 -22.69
N ALA A 133 13.32 -11.46 -21.59
CA ALA A 133 14.01 -10.19 -21.46
C ALA A 133 15.07 -9.99 -22.55
N GLY A 134 15.82 -11.04 -22.89
CA GLY A 134 16.79 -11.02 -23.99
C GLY A 134 16.14 -10.73 -25.34
N TYR A 135 15.03 -11.39 -25.65
CA TYR A 135 14.25 -11.15 -26.86
C TYR A 135 13.77 -9.70 -26.97
N LEU A 136 13.13 -9.17 -25.92
CA LEU A 136 12.63 -7.78 -25.93
C LEU A 136 13.75 -6.74 -26.00
N ASN A 137 14.95 -7.07 -25.50
CA ASN A 137 16.11 -6.20 -25.56
C ASN A 137 16.75 -6.10 -26.95
N GLN A 138 16.36 -6.95 -27.91
CA GLN A 138 16.84 -6.85 -29.30
C GLN A 138 16.27 -5.61 -30.00
N ASP A 139 15.08 -5.16 -29.60
CA ASP A 139 14.42 -3.98 -30.15
C ASP A 139 13.66 -3.22 -29.05
N LEU A 140 14.36 -2.27 -28.42
CA LEU A 140 13.82 -1.43 -27.36
C LEU A 140 12.90 -0.31 -27.89
N GLU A 141 12.94 -0.02 -29.20
CA GLU A 141 12.05 0.96 -29.82
C GLU A 141 10.65 0.37 -29.97
N THR A 142 10.57 -0.88 -30.45
CA THR A 142 9.30 -1.62 -30.52
C THR A 142 8.81 -2.03 -29.13
N TRP A 143 9.73 -2.42 -28.24
CA TRP A 143 9.44 -2.94 -26.89
C TRP A 143 10.07 -2.08 -25.78
N PRO A 144 9.58 -0.85 -25.55
CA PRO A 144 10.20 0.04 -24.58
C PRO A 144 10.07 -0.53 -23.15
N PRO A 145 11.16 -0.54 -22.34
CA PRO A 145 11.16 -1.13 -21.01
C PRO A 145 10.30 -0.32 -20.01
N PRO A 146 9.96 -0.90 -18.85
CA PRO A 146 9.23 -0.17 -17.82
C PRO A 146 10.06 0.97 -17.23
N GLN A 147 9.46 2.16 -17.17
CA GLN A 147 10.07 3.33 -16.55
C GLN A 147 9.71 3.40 -15.06
N PRO A 148 10.66 3.45 -14.10
CA PRO A 148 10.38 3.64 -12.66
C PRO A 148 9.71 4.99 -12.34
N VAL A 149 9.26 5.18 -11.09
CA VAL A 149 8.70 6.48 -10.64
C VAL A 149 9.79 7.55 -10.65
N ASP A 150 10.94 7.20 -10.09
CA ASP A 150 12.17 7.98 -10.10
C ASP A 150 12.95 7.62 -11.37
N PRO A 151 13.02 8.52 -12.38
CA PRO A 151 13.64 8.23 -13.67
C PRO A 151 15.12 7.88 -13.58
N GLU A 152 15.83 8.37 -12.56
CA GLU A 152 17.27 8.10 -12.37
C GLU A 152 17.54 6.62 -12.05
N ARG A 153 16.54 5.91 -11.54
CA ARG A 153 16.61 4.47 -11.26
C ARG A 153 16.31 3.60 -12.48
N ALA A 154 16.09 4.20 -13.65
CA ALA A 154 15.75 3.46 -14.86
C ALA A 154 16.94 2.61 -15.31
N VAL A 155 16.71 1.30 -15.44
CA VAL A 155 17.73 0.37 -15.94
C VAL A 155 17.94 0.52 -17.45
N GLY A 156 16.98 1.12 -18.17
CA GLY A 156 17.06 1.34 -19.62
C GLY A 156 16.89 0.10 -20.49
N ARG A 157 16.63 -1.07 -19.90
CA ARG A 157 16.41 -2.35 -20.62
C ARG A 157 15.47 -3.27 -19.86
N TRP A 158 14.96 -4.30 -20.52
CA TRP A 158 14.21 -5.38 -19.90
C TRP A 158 15.10 -6.19 -18.97
N THR A 159 14.58 -6.43 -17.77
CA THR A 159 15.17 -7.35 -16.80
C THR A 159 14.25 -8.55 -16.60
N PRO A 160 14.78 -9.71 -16.18
CA PRO A 160 13.94 -10.85 -15.82
C PRO A 160 12.91 -10.50 -14.72
N GLY A 161 13.27 -9.59 -13.81
CA GLY A 161 12.37 -9.08 -12.77
C GLY A 161 11.20 -8.27 -13.33
N ALA A 162 11.44 -7.41 -14.33
CA ALA A 162 10.40 -6.67 -15.03
C ALA A 162 9.42 -7.59 -15.76
N VAL A 163 9.94 -8.59 -16.47
CA VAL A 163 9.12 -9.62 -17.13
C VAL A 163 8.27 -10.38 -16.10
N ARG A 164 8.89 -10.83 -15.01
CA ARG A 164 8.17 -11.50 -13.91
C ARG A 164 7.08 -10.62 -13.34
N GLU A 165 7.34 -9.33 -13.10
CA GLU A 165 6.36 -8.39 -12.57
C GLU A 165 5.11 -8.29 -13.47
N ILE A 166 5.29 -8.29 -14.79
CA ILE A 166 4.17 -8.28 -15.74
C ILE A 166 3.36 -9.58 -15.62
N LEU A 167 4.03 -10.73 -15.70
CA LEU A 167 3.38 -12.05 -15.70
C LEU A 167 2.63 -12.37 -14.41
N VAL A 168 3.08 -11.87 -13.25
CA VAL A 168 2.42 -12.13 -11.96
C VAL A 168 1.39 -11.07 -11.57
N ASN A 169 1.15 -10.05 -12.40
CA ASN A 169 0.26 -8.95 -12.05
C ASN A 169 -1.20 -9.28 -12.43
N PRO A 170 -2.08 -9.52 -11.45
CA PRO A 170 -3.48 -9.84 -11.73
C PRO A 170 -4.25 -8.66 -12.34
N LYS A 171 -3.71 -7.43 -12.36
CA LYS A 171 -4.40 -6.30 -13.02
C LYS A 171 -4.62 -6.56 -14.52
N TYR A 172 -3.76 -7.36 -15.17
CA TYR A 172 -3.93 -7.70 -16.59
C TYR A 172 -5.17 -8.54 -16.90
N THR A 173 -5.90 -9.01 -15.90
CA THR A 173 -7.20 -9.69 -16.09
C THR A 173 -8.37 -8.70 -16.21
N GLY A 174 -8.10 -7.39 -16.15
CA GLY A 174 -9.10 -6.33 -16.23
C GLY A 174 -9.70 -5.92 -14.88
N PHE A 175 -9.34 -6.60 -13.79
CA PHE A 175 -9.79 -6.27 -12.44
C PHE A 175 -8.80 -5.35 -11.73
N MET A 176 -9.29 -4.37 -10.99
CA MET A 176 -8.42 -3.54 -10.16
C MET A 176 -7.99 -4.33 -8.93
N VAL A 177 -6.69 -4.39 -8.67
CA VAL A 177 -6.14 -5.11 -7.52
C VAL A 177 -5.20 -4.22 -6.70
N TRP A 178 -5.41 -4.20 -5.39
CA TRP A 178 -4.58 -3.49 -4.42
C TRP A 178 -4.06 -4.44 -3.33
N ASN A 179 -3.12 -3.94 -2.52
CA ASN A 179 -2.49 -4.64 -1.40
C ASN A 179 -1.74 -5.93 -1.80
N ARG A 180 -1.19 -6.00 -3.03
CA ARG A 180 -0.41 -7.17 -3.52
C ARG A 180 0.95 -7.33 -2.85
N ARG A 181 1.56 -6.22 -2.43
CA ARG A 181 2.90 -6.17 -1.82
C ARG A 181 2.86 -5.35 -0.53
N ALA A 182 3.55 -5.85 0.49
CA ALA A 182 3.75 -5.15 1.75
C ALA A 182 4.63 -3.91 1.54
N THR A 183 4.10 -2.75 1.90
CA THR A 183 4.85 -1.47 1.88
C THR A 183 5.36 -1.09 3.27
N LYS A 184 4.79 -1.65 4.35
CA LYS A 184 5.09 -1.31 5.74
C LYS A 184 6.00 -2.31 6.45
N ASP A 185 6.26 -3.48 5.86
CA ASP A 185 7.19 -4.46 6.43
C ASP A 185 8.63 -3.94 6.24
N LYS A 186 9.22 -3.40 7.31
CA LYS A 186 10.59 -2.89 7.31
C LYS A 186 11.63 -4.00 7.16
N ARG A 187 11.30 -5.24 7.54
CA ARG A 187 12.20 -6.40 7.44
C ARG A 187 12.17 -7.00 6.04
N HIS A 188 11.00 -6.99 5.39
CA HIS A 188 10.82 -7.54 4.04
C HIS A 188 10.06 -6.55 3.13
N PRO A 189 10.69 -5.44 2.73
CA PRO A 189 10.05 -4.45 1.87
C PRO A 189 9.65 -5.09 0.54
N GLY A 190 8.39 -4.87 0.11
CA GLY A 190 7.89 -5.38 -1.15
C GLY A 190 7.55 -6.87 -1.17
N LYS A 191 7.57 -7.55 -0.01
CA LYS A 191 7.08 -8.94 0.13
C LYS A 191 5.67 -9.07 -0.44
N ASN A 192 5.40 -10.13 -1.18
CA ASN A 192 4.05 -10.41 -1.66
C ASN A 192 3.12 -10.72 -0.48
N ASN A 193 2.02 -10.00 -0.39
CA ASN A 193 0.96 -10.31 0.57
C ASN A 193 0.19 -11.55 0.10
N PRO A 194 -0.34 -12.36 1.03
CA PRO A 194 -1.19 -13.49 0.68
C PRO A 194 -2.48 -12.99 0.01
N LYS A 195 -3.07 -13.83 -0.85
CA LYS A 195 -4.17 -13.43 -1.76
C LYS A 195 -5.46 -13.04 -1.03
N ASP A 196 -5.71 -13.62 0.14
CA ASP A 196 -6.82 -13.31 1.05
C ASP A 196 -6.80 -11.86 1.53
N GLN A 197 -5.62 -11.23 1.57
CA GLN A 197 -5.46 -9.82 1.94
C GLN A 197 -5.55 -8.86 0.75
N TRP A 198 -5.70 -9.38 -0.47
CA TRP A 198 -5.82 -8.54 -1.67
C TRP A 198 -7.22 -7.98 -1.76
N VAL A 199 -7.30 -6.73 -2.19
CA VAL A 199 -8.57 -6.07 -2.47
C VAL A 199 -8.72 -6.06 -3.98
N ILE A 200 -9.79 -6.67 -4.47
CA ILE A 200 -10.08 -6.86 -5.90
C ILE A 200 -11.41 -6.18 -6.21
N SER A 201 -11.52 -5.47 -7.33
CA SER A 201 -12.80 -4.92 -7.79
C SER A 201 -13.82 -6.03 -8.05
N GLY A 202 -15.11 -5.76 -7.78
CA GLY A 202 -16.16 -6.76 -8.01
C GLY A 202 -16.47 -7.02 -9.50
N VAL A 203 -16.11 -6.06 -10.36
CA VAL A 203 -16.30 -6.12 -11.82
C VAL A 203 -14.98 -5.78 -12.54
N PRO A 204 -14.81 -6.14 -13.81
CA PRO A 204 -13.74 -5.60 -14.66
C PRO A 204 -13.86 -4.09 -14.79
N THR A 205 -12.73 -3.38 -14.69
CA THR A 205 -12.70 -1.90 -14.60
C THR A 205 -11.89 -1.26 -15.71
N HIS A 206 -11.10 -2.05 -16.44
CA HIS A 206 -10.26 -1.62 -17.53
C HIS A 206 -10.07 -2.78 -18.54
N PRO A 207 -9.66 -2.48 -19.79
CA PRO A 207 -9.48 -3.50 -20.81
C PRO A 207 -8.50 -4.59 -20.37
N ALA A 208 -8.91 -5.86 -20.45
CA ALA A 208 -8.09 -7.00 -20.07
C ALA A 208 -7.04 -7.33 -21.14
N ARG A 209 -5.94 -7.93 -20.69
CA ARG A 209 -4.91 -8.55 -21.54
C ARG A 209 -4.85 -10.06 -21.45
N VAL A 210 -5.40 -10.63 -20.38
CA VAL A 210 -5.42 -12.06 -20.13
C VAL A 210 -6.84 -12.46 -19.73
N ASN A 211 -7.40 -13.46 -20.41
CA ASN A 211 -8.77 -13.96 -20.19
C ASN A 211 -8.87 -14.95 -19.03
N VAL A 212 -8.19 -14.70 -17.91
CA VAL A 212 -8.28 -15.53 -16.70
C VAL A 212 -8.84 -14.68 -15.59
N ALA A 213 -10.01 -15.04 -15.04
CA ALA A 213 -10.55 -14.33 -13.87
C ALA A 213 -9.53 -14.44 -12.71
N PRO A 214 -9.21 -13.34 -12.01
CA PRO A 214 -8.32 -13.41 -10.87
C PRO A 214 -8.98 -14.27 -9.80
N SER A 215 -8.27 -15.28 -9.27
CA SER A 215 -8.79 -16.11 -8.18
C SER A 215 -9.18 -15.21 -7.01
N ALA A 216 -10.47 -15.04 -6.76
CA ALA A 216 -10.98 -14.21 -5.67
C ALA A 216 -10.49 -14.75 -4.32
N PRO A 217 -10.21 -13.87 -3.34
CA PRO A 217 -10.00 -14.32 -1.97
C PRO A 217 -11.26 -15.05 -1.48
N ARG A 218 -11.11 -16.18 -0.78
CA ARG A 218 -12.22 -16.81 -0.07
C ARG A 218 -12.71 -15.79 0.96
N ARG A 219 -13.95 -15.32 0.84
CA ARG A 219 -14.58 -14.48 1.87
C ARG A 219 -14.63 -15.29 3.17
N ASN A 220 -13.98 -14.80 4.22
CA ASN A 220 -14.18 -15.33 5.57
C ASN A 220 -15.59 -14.93 6.04
N SER A 221 -16.40 -15.91 6.37
CA SER A 221 -17.83 -15.86 6.69
C SER A 221 -18.17 -15.23 8.06
N TRP A 222 -17.47 -14.15 8.46
CA TRP A 222 -17.66 -13.52 9.78
C TRP A 222 -18.27 -12.12 9.72
N GLN A 223 -18.89 -11.71 8.60
CA GLN A 223 -19.51 -10.38 8.45
C GLN A 223 -21.03 -10.42 8.25
N ASP A 224 -21.65 -11.60 8.32
CA ASP A 224 -23.12 -11.79 8.23
C ASP A 224 -23.72 -12.35 9.54
N ALA A 225 -23.12 -12.03 10.71
CA ALA A 225 -23.63 -12.42 12.03
C ALA A 225 -23.75 -11.22 12.97
#